data_AF-A0A833XTR7-F1
#
_entry.id   AF-A0A833XTR7-F1
#
_cell.length_a   1.000
_cell.length_b   1.000
_cell.length_c   1.000
_cell.angle_alpha   90.00
_cell.angle_beta   90.00
_cell.angle_gamma   90.00
#
_symmetry.space_group_name_H-M   'P 1'
#
loop_
_entity.id
_entity.type
_entity.pdbx_description
1 polymer ?
#
loop_
_entity_poly.entity_id
_entity_poly.type
_entity_poly.pdbx_seq_one_letter_code
_entity_poly.pdbx_strand_id
1 'polypeptide(L)'
;MENINGDQDQCRLALSPIGNMNSSPHGFQTSTSNSLSEQESDEQFGQTSVEDSESDTITDQEASVSDCESSVSGSPTEHFPVFDDLVRLAEGDRVYDLVKRRFVLGFASLGVQAKVVGIHRNDFGGLMGQARLNTFRIYGQAMEKKCGGNANIRYAWYGASKDDIVKIASHGFGHCGISQNNGLFGGGVYLSPDYSPLESACNSVVDKDGLRHLLLSRVILGKAELVQIGSEQCHPSSEEFDSAVDNLSAPRKYIVWSTHMNTHILPEFVISFRAPSCLAEFARIPKPSSVPTSPWVPFPVLISVLSKFLPPHTVSVISKYHEAHKEKKISRNQLVLKLRQIAGDKLLIAIIKSFKSKQLKTPTSLA
;
A
#
# COMPACT_ATOMS: atom_id res chain seq x y z
N MET A 1 26.94 26.25 -55.60
CA MET A 1 27.18 24.93 -54.98
C MET A 1 27.54 25.19 -53.53
N GLU A 2 26.61 25.78 -52.77
CA GLU A 2 25.54 25.13 -51.97
C GLU A 2 26.05 24.65 -50.61
N ASN A 3 25.87 25.54 -49.62
CA ASN A 3 25.70 25.22 -48.20
C ASN A 3 24.24 24.85 -47.97
N ILE A 4 23.95 23.77 -47.24
CA ILE A 4 22.63 23.53 -46.65
C ILE A 4 22.80 23.00 -45.21
N ASN A 5 22.36 23.83 -44.27
CA ASN A 5 21.94 23.46 -42.92
C ASN A 5 20.62 22.67 -42.98
N GLY A 6 20.43 21.68 -42.10
CA GLY A 6 19.12 21.11 -41.75
C GLY A 6 19.11 20.88 -40.23
N ASP A 7 18.54 21.74 -39.40
CA ASP A 7 17.14 22.14 -39.14
C ASP A 7 16.55 21.36 -37.94
N GLN A 8 16.12 22.13 -36.94
CA GLN A 8 15.61 21.72 -35.63
C GLN A 8 14.09 21.89 -35.63
N ASP A 9 13.34 20.79 -35.61
CA ASP A 9 11.88 20.87 -35.45
C ASP A 9 11.48 20.92 -33.96
N GLN A 10 11.06 22.12 -33.52
CA GLN A 10 10.25 22.35 -32.32
C GLN A 10 8.76 22.30 -32.71
N CYS A 11 8.00 21.33 -32.19
CA CYS A 11 6.54 21.41 -32.20
C CYS A 11 6.03 22.08 -30.91
N ARG A 12 5.71 23.38 -31.01
CA ARG A 12 4.80 24.09 -30.10
C ARG A 12 3.37 23.91 -30.61
N LEU A 13 2.46 23.38 -29.78
CA LEU A 13 1.01 23.49 -30.01
C LEU A 13 0.43 24.48 -28.99
N ALA A 14 -0.04 25.61 -29.53
CA ALA A 14 -0.81 26.62 -28.80
C ALA A 14 -2.30 26.23 -28.82
N LEU A 15 -2.95 26.25 -27.65
CA LEU A 15 -4.40 26.14 -27.52
C LEU A 15 -5.00 27.55 -27.43
N SER A 16 -5.96 27.85 -28.30
CA SER A 16 -6.80 29.06 -28.26
C SER A 16 -8.05 28.79 -27.39
N PRO A 17 -8.54 29.77 -26.60
CA PRO A 17 -9.73 29.58 -25.77
C PRO A 17 -11.03 29.77 -26.55
N ILE A 18 -11.99 28.87 -26.33
CA ILE A 18 -13.36 28.91 -26.87
C ILE A 18 -14.21 29.88 -26.03
N GLY A 19 -14.89 30.78 -26.73
CA GLY A 19 -15.75 31.81 -26.17
C GLY A 19 -17.07 31.30 -25.58
N ASN A 20 -17.51 32.02 -24.55
CA ASN A 20 -18.80 31.89 -23.89
C ASN A 20 -19.93 32.41 -24.79
N MET A 21 -21.00 31.64 -25.00
CA MET A 21 -22.30 32.17 -25.39
C MET A 21 -23.41 31.56 -24.52
N ASN A 22 -24.05 32.45 -23.77
CA ASN A 22 -25.32 32.23 -23.08
C ASN A 22 -26.48 32.24 -24.10
N SER A 23 -27.35 31.24 -24.02
CA SER A 23 -28.78 31.40 -24.28
C SER A 23 -29.58 30.17 -23.81
N SER A 24 -30.39 30.36 -22.76
CA SER A 24 -31.60 29.55 -22.54
C SER A 24 -32.71 30.05 -23.48
N PRO A 25 -33.74 29.26 -23.82
CA PRO A 25 -34.90 29.20 -22.92
C PRO A 25 -35.77 27.92 -22.93
N HIS A 26 -36.52 27.78 -21.83
CA HIS A 26 -37.86 27.18 -21.65
C HIS A 26 -38.15 25.70 -21.95
N GLY A 27 -38.76 25.06 -20.94
CA GLY A 27 -39.84 24.08 -21.14
C GLY A 27 -39.87 22.92 -20.17
N PHE A 28 -40.44 23.10 -18.96
CA PHE A 28 -40.96 21.99 -18.15
C PHE A 28 -42.46 22.21 -17.92
N GLN A 29 -43.27 21.20 -18.21
CA GLN A 29 -44.66 21.07 -17.77
C GLN A 29 -44.80 19.80 -16.92
N THR A 30 -45.32 20.03 -15.70
CA THR A 30 -46.34 19.26 -14.95
C THR A 30 -46.07 17.77 -14.64
N SER A 31 -46.24 17.25 -13.42
CA SER A 31 -47.36 17.46 -12.50
C SER A 31 -47.05 16.96 -11.06
N THR A 32 -47.60 17.66 -10.05
CA THR A 32 -48.29 17.23 -8.79
C THR A 32 -47.84 15.97 -8.04
N SER A 33 -47.84 15.85 -6.71
CA SER A 33 -48.36 16.66 -5.58
C SER A 33 -47.99 15.94 -4.27
N ASN A 34 -47.73 16.66 -3.17
CA ASN A 34 -48.51 16.54 -1.93
C ASN A 34 -48.03 17.53 -0.85
N SER A 35 -49.04 18.10 -0.20
CA SER A 35 -49.07 19.12 0.84
C SER A 35 -48.63 18.64 2.22
N LEU A 36 -48.19 19.56 3.09
CA LEU A 36 -48.87 19.93 4.36
C LEU A 36 -48.06 20.96 5.19
N SER A 37 -48.75 22.06 5.60
CA SER A 37 -48.69 22.85 6.87
C SER A 37 -47.32 23.28 7.44
N GLU A 38 -47.04 24.48 7.97
CA GLU A 38 -47.79 25.63 8.52
C GLU A 38 -46.80 26.80 8.75
N GLN A 39 -47.22 28.04 8.51
CA GLN A 39 -47.13 29.27 9.35
C GLN A 39 -46.15 29.27 10.57
N GLU A 40 -45.47 30.34 11.01
CA GLU A 40 -45.62 31.82 10.86
C GLU A 40 -44.41 32.55 11.51
N SER A 41 -44.16 33.82 11.10
CA SER A 41 -43.55 34.96 11.85
C SER A 41 -42.06 34.87 12.30
N ASP A 42 -41.23 35.92 12.38
CA ASP A 42 -41.47 37.37 12.39
C ASP A 42 -40.19 38.17 11.99
N GLU A 43 -40.40 39.46 11.76
CA GLU A 43 -39.55 40.44 11.07
C GLU A 43 -38.26 40.95 11.77
N GLN A 44 -37.26 41.14 10.92
CA GLN A 44 -36.31 42.26 10.71
C GLN A 44 -36.33 43.52 11.62
N PHE A 45 -35.13 43.99 12.01
CA PHE A 45 -34.66 45.40 12.08
C PHE A 45 -33.18 45.37 12.52
N GLY A 46 -32.18 46.13 12.05
CA GLY A 46 -32.00 47.19 11.05
C GLY A 46 -30.52 47.62 11.13
N GLN A 47 -29.88 47.93 10.00
CA GLN A 47 -28.50 48.46 9.89
C GLN A 47 -28.54 49.93 9.46
N THR A 48 -27.60 50.73 9.97
CA THR A 48 -27.06 51.98 9.37
C THR A 48 -25.61 52.14 9.90
N SER A 49 -24.53 51.98 9.12
CA SER A 49 -23.86 52.95 8.20
C SER A 49 -23.22 54.13 8.97
N VAL A 50 -21.98 54.63 8.80
CA VAL A 50 -21.08 54.86 7.64
C VAL A 50 -19.62 55.08 8.16
N GLU A 51 -18.66 54.96 7.22
CA GLU A 51 -17.21 55.21 7.11
C GLU A 51 -16.58 56.43 7.86
N ASP A 52 -15.26 56.42 8.15
CA ASP A 52 -14.20 57.02 7.29
C ASP A 52 -12.80 57.17 7.98
N SER A 53 -11.75 57.00 7.15
CA SER A 53 -10.43 57.67 7.09
C SER A 53 -9.23 57.43 8.05
N GLU A 54 -8.06 57.48 7.39
CA GLU A 54 -6.66 57.17 7.75
C GLU A 54 -5.91 58.26 8.57
N SER A 55 -4.77 57.90 9.19
CA SER A 55 -3.42 58.53 9.01
C SER A 55 -2.47 58.42 10.23
N ASP A 56 -1.28 57.89 9.95
CA ASP A 56 0.11 58.25 10.35
C ASP A 56 0.69 58.20 11.80
N THR A 57 1.70 57.31 11.90
CA THR A 57 3.06 57.38 12.50
C THR A 57 3.38 58.27 13.72
N ILE A 58 4.12 57.71 14.69
CA ILE A 58 5.45 58.16 15.17
C ILE A 58 6.09 57.08 16.09
N THR A 59 7.41 56.98 15.97
CA THR A 59 8.39 56.04 16.56
C THR A 59 8.72 56.30 18.04
N ASP A 60 9.31 55.27 18.67
CA ASP A 60 10.44 55.28 19.61
C ASP A 60 10.26 54.83 21.08
N GLN A 61 11.01 53.75 21.37
CA GLN A 61 11.88 53.50 22.52
C GLN A 61 11.46 52.57 23.68
N GLU A 62 12.52 51.92 24.18
CA GLU A 62 12.65 50.59 24.77
C GLU A 62 12.59 50.52 26.32
N ALA A 63 12.71 49.27 26.80
CA ALA A 63 13.15 48.78 28.12
C ALA A 63 12.03 48.63 29.18
N SER A 64 11.90 47.57 29.97
CA SER A 64 12.88 46.57 30.46
C SER A 64 12.17 45.41 31.20
N VAL A 65 12.74 44.19 31.06
CA VAL A 65 12.94 43.07 32.03
C VAL A 65 11.81 42.65 33.00
N SER A 66 11.39 41.38 32.93
CA SER A 66 11.18 40.54 34.14
C SER A 66 11.11 39.04 33.80
N ASP A 67 12.08 38.30 34.32
CA ASP A 67 12.14 36.83 34.33
C ASP A 67 11.12 36.23 35.30
N CYS A 68 10.33 35.27 34.84
CA CYS A 68 9.56 34.36 35.69
C CYS A 68 9.62 32.95 35.09
N GLU A 69 10.57 32.16 35.57
CA GLU A 69 10.58 30.72 35.34
C GLU A 69 9.33 30.08 35.95
N SER A 70 8.58 29.33 35.15
CA SER A 70 7.68 28.30 35.69
C SER A 70 7.89 26.99 34.93
N SER A 71 8.87 26.25 35.45
CA SER A 71 9.18 24.89 35.10
C SER A 71 8.04 23.96 35.56
N VAL A 72 7.05 23.74 34.70
CA VAL A 72 6.21 22.54 34.82
C VAL A 72 7.06 21.38 34.32
N SER A 73 7.63 20.63 35.26
CA SER A 73 8.27 19.34 35.02
C SER A 73 7.22 18.35 34.50
N GLY A 74 6.98 18.40 33.20
CA GLY A 74 6.45 17.26 32.47
C GLY A 74 7.52 16.18 32.46
N SER A 75 7.14 14.95 32.80
CA SER A 75 7.96 13.76 32.54
C SER A 75 8.57 13.83 31.14
N PRO A 76 9.79 13.35 30.88
CA PRO A 76 10.38 13.35 29.54
C PRO A 76 9.51 12.51 28.63
N THR A 77 8.57 13.18 27.96
CA THR A 77 7.84 12.61 26.85
C THR A 77 8.89 12.55 25.78
N GLU A 78 9.33 11.35 25.42
CA GLU A 78 10.31 11.14 24.35
C GLU A 78 9.78 11.86 23.09
N HIS A 79 10.25 13.10 22.89
CA HIS A 79 9.92 13.95 21.76
C HIS A 79 10.73 13.44 20.59
N PHE A 80 10.26 12.34 19.99
CA PHE A 80 10.77 11.92 18.71
C PHE A 80 10.09 12.79 17.64
N PRO A 81 10.84 13.54 16.81
CA PRO A 81 10.27 14.16 15.61
C PRO A 81 10.10 13.03 14.59
N VAL A 82 9.00 12.28 14.68
CA VAL A 82 8.84 11.06 13.86
C VAL A 82 8.24 11.37 12.49
N PHE A 83 7.41 12.40 12.33
CA PHE A 83 6.72 12.75 11.08
C PHE A 83 6.26 14.22 11.09
N ASP A 84 6.99 15.15 10.47
CA ASP A 84 6.67 16.59 10.53
C ASP A 84 5.32 16.96 9.89
N ASP A 85 4.90 16.19 8.87
CA ASP A 85 3.62 16.38 8.15
C ASP A 85 2.43 15.62 8.80
N LEU A 86 2.62 14.91 9.92
CA LEU A 86 1.57 14.10 10.54
C LEU A 86 1.29 14.50 11.99
N VAL A 87 0.01 14.50 12.35
CA VAL A 87 -0.44 14.86 13.70
C VAL A 87 -0.33 13.65 14.61
N ARG A 88 0.50 13.72 15.66
CA ARG A 88 0.57 12.68 16.69
C ARG A 88 -0.73 12.66 17.50
N LEU A 89 -1.35 11.49 17.61
CA LEU A 89 -2.53 11.29 18.44
C LEU A 89 -2.12 11.06 19.90
N ALA A 90 -2.85 11.69 20.83
CA ALA A 90 -2.65 11.52 22.26
C ALA A 90 -3.19 10.17 22.76
N GLU A 91 -2.55 9.61 23.78
CA GLU A 91 -3.06 8.42 24.46
C GLU A 91 -4.36 8.76 25.21
N GLY A 92 -5.39 7.93 25.07
CA GLY A 92 -6.75 8.21 25.54
C GLY A 92 -7.66 8.88 24.50
N ASP A 93 -7.13 9.29 23.34
CA ASP A 93 -7.97 9.65 22.20
C ASP A 93 -8.71 8.42 21.65
N ARG A 94 -9.99 8.59 21.29
CA ARG A 94 -10.85 7.48 20.85
C ARG A 94 -10.31 6.79 19.59
N VAL A 95 -9.73 7.57 18.67
CA VAL A 95 -9.15 7.04 17.42
C VAL A 95 -7.83 6.34 17.71
N TYR A 96 -6.99 6.94 18.55
CA TYR A 96 -5.75 6.31 19.04
C TYR A 96 -6.04 4.93 19.63
N ASP A 97 -6.98 4.84 20.58
CA ASP A 97 -7.31 3.60 21.28
C ASP A 97 -7.88 2.54 20.34
N LEU A 98 -8.69 2.94 19.35
CA LEU A 98 -9.23 2.03 18.35
C LEU A 98 -8.12 1.43 17.48
N VAL A 99 -7.24 2.27 16.94
CA VAL A 99 -6.14 1.83 16.07
C VAL A 99 -5.15 0.97 16.87
N LYS A 100 -4.78 1.39 18.08
CA LYS A 100 -3.92 0.63 19.00
C LYS A 100 -4.52 -0.73 19.32
N ARG A 101 -5.81 -0.79 19.67
CA ARG A 101 -6.51 -2.06 19.94
C ARG A 101 -6.48 -2.98 18.73
N ARG A 102 -6.81 -2.49 17.54
CA ARG A 102 -6.78 -3.29 16.30
C ARG A 102 -5.40 -3.84 16.01
N PHE A 103 -4.37 -3.01 16.11
CA PHE A 103 -2.98 -3.40 15.97
C PHE A 103 -2.60 -4.52 16.96
N VAL A 104 -2.87 -4.31 18.26
CA VAL A 104 -2.52 -5.27 19.32
C VAL A 104 -3.26 -6.60 19.14
N LEU A 105 -4.56 -6.58 18.81
CA LEU A 105 -5.34 -7.79 18.57
C LEU A 105 -4.78 -8.62 17.41
N GLY A 106 -4.32 -7.95 16.34
CA GLY A 106 -3.69 -8.62 15.21
C GLY A 106 -2.44 -9.41 15.59
N PHE A 107 -1.62 -8.89 16.51
CA PHE A 107 -0.41 -9.56 17.00
C PHE A 107 -0.65 -10.55 18.15
N ALA A 108 -1.61 -10.27 19.02
CA ALA A 108 -1.93 -11.11 20.17
C ALA A 108 -2.33 -12.53 19.75
N SER A 109 -3.10 -12.64 18.65
CA SER A 109 -3.50 -13.94 18.07
C SER A 109 -2.32 -14.80 17.59
N LEU A 110 -1.13 -14.21 17.46
CA LEU A 110 0.08 -14.84 16.94
C LEU A 110 1.18 -14.99 18.00
N GLY A 111 0.92 -14.58 19.25
CA GLY A 111 1.91 -14.60 20.33
C GLY A 111 3.05 -13.58 20.15
N VAL A 112 2.89 -12.59 19.27
CA VAL A 112 3.90 -11.56 19.02
C VAL A 112 3.75 -10.44 20.04
N GLN A 113 4.80 -10.16 20.82
CA GLN A 113 4.84 -9.03 21.73
C GLN A 113 5.24 -7.74 21.00
N ALA A 114 4.27 -7.03 20.45
CA ALA A 114 4.48 -5.72 19.83
C ALA A 114 4.04 -4.59 20.76
N LYS A 115 4.92 -3.60 21.00
CA LYS A 115 4.63 -2.40 21.80
C LYS A 115 4.48 -1.19 20.88
N VAL A 116 3.28 -0.60 20.85
CA VAL A 116 3.04 0.67 20.14
C VAL A 116 3.74 1.80 20.89
N VAL A 117 4.50 2.62 20.17
CA VAL A 117 5.24 3.80 20.68
C VAL A 117 4.53 5.09 20.29
N GLY A 118 3.89 5.13 19.12
CA GLY A 118 3.14 6.30 18.68
C GLY A 118 2.23 5.98 17.49
N ILE A 119 1.14 6.74 17.41
CA ILE A 119 0.21 6.72 16.27
C ILE A 119 0.11 8.16 15.77
N HIS A 120 0.37 8.35 14.48
CA HIS A 120 0.27 9.63 13.81
C HIS A 120 -0.84 9.54 12.76
N ARG A 121 -1.59 10.62 12.60
CA ARG A 121 -2.70 10.73 11.66
C ARG A 121 -2.34 11.72 10.57
N ASN A 122 -2.71 11.38 9.33
CA ASN A 122 -2.74 12.34 8.25
C ASN A 122 -3.99 13.22 8.43
N ASP A 123 -3.79 14.51 8.73
CA ASP A 123 -4.87 15.48 8.87
C ASP A 123 -5.39 16.00 7.52
N PHE A 124 -4.64 15.73 6.46
CA PHE A 124 -4.88 16.22 5.10
C PHE A 124 -5.02 17.75 5.03
N GLY A 125 -4.40 18.50 5.95
CA GLY A 125 -4.61 19.94 6.09
C GLY A 125 -4.17 20.79 4.90
N GLY A 126 -3.09 20.38 4.22
CA GLY A 126 -2.56 21.09 3.05
C GLY A 126 -3.39 20.89 1.77
N LEU A 127 -3.23 21.80 0.79
CA LEU A 127 -3.94 21.76 -0.51
C LEU A 127 -3.83 20.40 -1.21
N MET A 128 -2.62 19.84 -1.26
CA MET A 128 -2.37 18.53 -1.85
C MET A 128 -2.98 17.38 -1.04
N GLY A 129 -2.99 17.50 0.29
CA GLY A 129 -3.66 16.54 1.18
C GLY A 129 -5.16 16.50 0.93
N GLN A 130 -5.80 17.67 0.86
CA GLN A 130 -7.22 17.80 0.54
C GLN A 130 -7.55 17.26 -0.86
N ALA A 131 -6.71 17.55 -1.86
CA ALA A 131 -6.89 17.02 -3.21
C ALA A 131 -6.85 15.48 -3.22
N ARG A 132 -5.91 14.86 -2.48
CA ARG A 132 -5.85 13.39 -2.35
C ARG A 132 -7.08 12.83 -1.64
N LEU A 133 -7.49 13.44 -0.52
CA LEU A 133 -8.68 13.01 0.22
C LEU A 133 -9.96 13.11 -0.63
N ASN A 134 -10.12 14.20 -1.36
CA ASN A 134 -11.27 14.40 -2.25
C ASN A 134 -11.24 13.45 -3.45
N THR A 135 -10.07 13.21 -4.03
CA THR A 135 -9.91 12.21 -5.10
C THR A 135 -10.36 10.83 -4.61
N PHE A 136 -9.87 10.39 -3.45
CA PHE A 136 -10.28 9.11 -2.86
C PHE A 136 -11.81 9.04 -2.65
N ARG A 137 -12.43 10.12 -2.16
CA ARG A 137 -13.89 10.19 -1.98
C ARG A 137 -14.65 10.04 -3.31
N ILE A 138 -14.21 10.74 -4.36
CA ILE A 138 -14.82 10.67 -5.69
C ILE A 138 -14.74 9.25 -6.25
N TYR A 139 -13.56 8.61 -6.17
CA TYR A 139 -13.40 7.22 -6.61
C TYR A 139 -14.21 6.24 -5.76
N GLY A 140 -14.32 6.46 -4.45
CA GLY A 140 -15.18 5.67 -3.57
C GLY A 140 -16.64 5.72 -4.00
N GLN A 141 -17.17 6.92 -4.26
CA GLN A 141 -18.55 7.10 -4.74
C GLN A 141 -18.78 6.51 -6.13
N ALA A 142 -17.83 6.66 -7.04
CA ALA A 142 -17.90 6.04 -8.36
C ALA A 142 -17.92 4.50 -8.25
N MET A 143 -17.11 3.95 -7.35
CA MET A 143 -17.05 2.51 -7.10
C MET A 143 -18.31 1.97 -6.43
N GLU A 144 -18.92 2.71 -5.50
CA GLU A 144 -20.22 2.35 -4.93
C GLU A 144 -21.28 2.22 -6.04
N LYS A 145 -21.35 3.19 -6.96
CA LYS A 145 -22.27 3.13 -8.10
C LYS A 145 -21.98 1.94 -9.02
N LYS A 146 -20.70 1.67 -9.31
CA LYS A 146 -20.27 0.54 -10.15
C LYS A 146 -20.64 -0.82 -9.54
N CYS A 147 -20.49 -0.97 -8.22
CA CYS A 147 -20.60 -2.27 -7.52
C CYS A 147 -21.95 -2.48 -6.80
N GLY A 148 -23.03 -1.84 -7.25
CA GLY A 148 -24.37 -2.06 -6.69
C GLY A 148 -24.58 -1.50 -5.28
N GLY A 149 -23.91 -0.39 -4.96
CA GLY A 149 -24.06 0.35 -3.71
C GLY A 149 -22.96 0.12 -2.67
N ASN A 150 -21.92 -0.66 -2.97
CA ASN A 150 -20.84 -0.95 -2.02
C ASN A 150 -19.46 -0.93 -2.69
N ALA A 151 -18.63 0.06 -2.39
CA ALA A 151 -17.26 0.16 -2.89
C ALA A 151 -16.27 -0.84 -2.28
N ASN A 152 -16.70 -1.62 -1.28
CA ASN A 152 -15.85 -2.55 -0.53
C ASN A 152 -14.60 -1.84 0.03
N ILE A 153 -14.82 -0.71 0.72
CA ILE A 153 -13.75 0.05 1.36
C ILE A 153 -13.30 -0.68 2.61
N ARG A 154 -12.00 -0.99 2.71
CA ARG A 154 -11.39 -1.72 3.82
C ARG A 154 -10.19 -0.96 4.39
N TYR A 155 -9.88 -1.23 5.64
CA TYR A 155 -8.58 -0.87 6.19
C TYR A 155 -7.54 -1.94 5.84
N ALA A 156 -6.31 -1.51 5.56
CA ALA A 156 -5.21 -2.42 5.25
C ALA A 156 -3.85 -1.86 5.68
N TRP A 157 -2.95 -2.77 6.05
CA TRP A 157 -1.60 -2.48 6.51
C TRP A 157 -0.60 -2.52 5.37
N TYR A 158 0.27 -1.52 5.30
CA TYR A 158 1.44 -1.49 4.45
C TYR A 158 2.69 -1.28 5.32
N GLY A 159 3.74 -2.05 5.08
CA GLY A 159 5.00 -1.92 5.82
C GLY A 159 6.15 -1.65 4.87
N ALA A 160 6.99 -0.68 5.22
CA ALA A 160 8.17 -0.29 4.47
C ALA A 160 9.19 0.36 5.43
N SER A 161 10.22 1.00 4.86
CA SER A 161 11.12 1.84 5.64
C SER A 161 10.40 3.11 6.13
N LYS A 162 10.95 3.75 7.19
CA LYS A 162 10.46 5.04 7.68
C LYS A 162 10.43 6.09 6.57
N ASP A 163 11.52 6.20 5.81
CA ASP A 163 11.67 7.16 4.73
C ASP A 163 10.65 6.93 3.61
N ASP A 164 10.36 5.68 3.27
CA ASP A 164 9.32 5.37 2.28
C ASP A 164 7.92 5.71 2.79
N ILE A 165 7.63 5.43 4.07
CA ILE A 165 6.33 5.80 4.67
C ILE A 165 6.14 7.32 4.69
N VAL A 166 7.18 8.08 5.04
CA VAL A 166 7.16 9.55 4.97
C VAL A 166 6.89 10.01 3.54
N LYS A 167 7.64 9.51 2.56
CA LYS A 167 7.44 9.85 1.14
C LYS A 167 6.03 9.52 0.67
N ILE A 168 5.49 8.36 1.06
CA ILE A 168 4.13 7.95 0.69
C ILE A 168 3.08 8.87 1.33
N ALA A 169 3.27 9.27 2.58
CA ALA A 169 2.36 10.19 3.25
C ALA A 169 2.32 11.57 2.57
N SER A 170 3.49 12.10 2.17
CA SER A 170 3.61 13.44 1.57
C SER A 170 3.26 13.45 0.07
N HIS A 171 3.64 12.41 -0.69
CA HIS A 171 3.58 12.40 -2.17
C HIS A 171 2.70 11.30 -2.77
N GLY A 172 2.18 10.36 -1.98
CA GLY A 172 1.46 9.19 -2.47
C GLY A 172 2.37 8.02 -2.85
N PHE A 173 1.78 6.93 -3.36
CA PHE A 173 2.53 5.76 -3.77
C PHE A 173 3.25 6.03 -5.10
N GLY A 174 4.57 5.83 -5.10
CA GLY A 174 5.42 5.93 -6.28
C GLY A 174 5.66 4.55 -6.90
N HIS A 175 5.76 4.51 -8.23
CA HIS A 175 6.22 3.31 -8.95
C HIS A 175 7.75 3.20 -8.85
N CYS A 176 8.28 2.75 -7.72
CA CYS A 176 9.67 2.33 -7.65
C CYS A 176 9.74 0.92 -8.27
N GLY A 177 10.48 0.77 -9.39
CA GLY A 177 10.47 -0.38 -10.31
C GLY A 177 10.87 -1.76 -9.75
N ILE A 178 10.81 -1.97 -8.44
CA ILE A 178 10.96 -3.26 -7.79
C ILE A 178 9.89 -3.31 -6.70
N SER A 179 8.77 -3.99 -6.96
CA SER A 179 7.78 -4.23 -5.91
C SER A 179 8.44 -5.03 -4.78
N GLN A 180 8.25 -4.59 -3.54
CA GLN A 180 8.86 -5.19 -2.33
C GLN A 180 8.49 -6.68 -2.13
N ASN A 181 7.56 -7.22 -2.93
CA ASN A 181 7.12 -8.62 -2.94
C ASN A 181 7.48 -9.39 -4.24
N ASN A 182 8.51 -8.98 -4.98
CA ASN A 182 8.95 -9.63 -6.23
C ASN A 182 7.88 -9.72 -7.33
N GLY A 183 6.82 -8.92 -7.29
CA GLY A 183 5.73 -8.96 -8.27
C GLY A 183 5.03 -10.31 -8.33
N LEU A 184 5.01 -11.07 -7.21
CA LEU A 184 4.49 -12.44 -7.20
C LEU A 184 3.03 -12.53 -7.66
N PHE A 185 2.23 -11.47 -7.51
CA PHE A 185 0.84 -11.41 -7.97
C PHE A 185 0.63 -10.23 -8.92
N GLY A 186 1.65 -9.84 -9.69
CA GLY A 186 1.60 -8.71 -10.60
C GLY A 186 2.15 -7.39 -10.04
N GLY A 187 2.06 -6.35 -10.86
CA GLY A 187 2.47 -4.99 -10.58
C GLY A 187 1.41 -4.19 -9.82
N GLY A 188 1.66 -3.93 -8.55
CA GLY A 188 0.78 -3.14 -7.70
C GLY A 188 1.33 -2.93 -6.29
N VAL A 189 0.53 -2.28 -5.46
CA VAL A 189 0.79 -2.11 -4.03
C VAL A 189 0.15 -3.27 -3.29
N TYR A 190 0.95 -3.92 -2.44
CA TYR A 190 0.55 -5.08 -1.65
C TYR A 190 0.25 -4.64 -0.22
N LEU A 191 -0.98 -4.85 0.24
CA LEU A 191 -1.39 -4.53 1.60
C LEU A 191 -1.91 -5.79 2.29
N SER A 192 -1.68 -5.91 3.59
CA SER A 192 -2.27 -6.97 4.41
C SER A 192 -3.61 -6.49 4.97
N PRO A 193 -4.65 -7.34 5.07
CA PRO A 193 -5.91 -6.98 5.72
C PRO A 193 -5.71 -6.48 7.16
N ASP A 194 -6.62 -5.61 7.63
CA ASP A 194 -6.56 -5.00 8.97
C ASP A 194 -6.46 -6.02 10.14
N TYR A 195 -7.02 -7.21 9.97
CA TYR A 195 -6.95 -8.30 10.94
C TYR A 195 -5.66 -9.13 10.90
N SER A 196 -4.76 -8.89 9.92
CA SER A 196 -3.54 -9.69 9.72
C SER A 196 -2.30 -8.80 9.47
N PRO A 197 -1.85 -7.99 10.45
CA PRO A 197 -0.74 -7.03 10.28
C PRO A 197 0.65 -7.68 10.11
N LEU A 198 0.78 -8.98 10.41
CA LEU A 198 2.06 -9.65 10.57
C LEU A 198 2.96 -9.58 9.32
N GLU A 199 2.40 -9.83 8.14
CA GLU A 199 3.18 -9.84 6.90
C GLU A 199 3.70 -8.43 6.57
N SER A 200 2.84 -7.42 6.65
CA SER A 200 3.27 -6.02 6.52
C SER A 200 4.32 -5.64 7.58
N ALA A 201 4.19 -6.12 8.81
CA ALA A 201 5.18 -5.88 9.85
C ALA A 201 6.52 -6.55 9.59
N CYS A 202 6.54 -7.73 8.96
CA CYS A 202 7.78 -8.37 8.52
C CYS A 202 8.48 -7.57 7.41
N ASN A 203 7.70 -6.87 6.57
CA ASN A 203 8.24 -6.02 5.50
C ASN A 203 8.68 -4.63 5.98
N SER A 204 8.31 -4.23 7.20
CA SER A 204 8.81 -2.99 7.79
C SER A 204 10.32 -3.08 8.08
N VAL A 205 11.04 -1.97 7.94
CA VAL A 205 12.47 -1.89 8.27
C VAL A 205 12.62 -1.24 9.63
N VAL A 206 13.52 -1.78 10.47
CA VAL A 206 13.87 -1.17 11.76
C VAL A 206 14.68 0.09 11.51
N ASP A 207 14.25 1.22 12.06
CA ASP A 207 14.95 2.49 11.96
C ASP A 207 16.11 2.61 12.98
N LYS A 208 16.82 3.73 12.92
CA LYS A 208 17.94 4.07 13.80
C LYS A 208 17.56 4.10 15.29
N ASP A 209 16.29 4.30 15.62
CA ASP A 209 15.77 4.35 16.99
C ASP A 209 15.27 2.97 17.47
N GLY A 210 15.43 1.94 16.63
CA GLY A 210 14.94 0.59 16.90
C GLY A 210 13.43 0.46 16.74
N LEU A 211 12.80 1.36 15.98
CA LEU A 211 11.37 1.37 15.72
C LEU A 211 11.05 0.78 14.35
N ARG A 212 9.90 0.14 14.25
CA ARG A 212 9.27 -0.25 12.99
C ARG A 212 8.07 0.65 12.74
N HIS A 213 7.74 0.84 11.48
CA HIS A 213 6.63 1.69 11.07
C HIS A 213 5.69 0.93 10.14
N LEU A 214 4.39 1.03 10.41
CA LEU A 214 3.33 0.58 9.51
C LEU A 214 2.48 1.76 9.09
N LEU A 215 2.04 1.74 7.84
CA LEU A 215 0.99 2.59 7.33
C LEU A 215 -0.34 1.84 7.36
N LEU A 216 -1.36 2.43 7.99
CA LEU A 216 -2.75 1.98 7.92
C LEU A 216 -3.49 2.87 6.93
N SER A 217 -3.99 2.25 5.87
CA SER A 217 -4.67 2.95 4.77
C SER A 217 -6.12 2.51 4.64
N ARG A 218 -6.98 3.41 4.16
CA ARG A 218 -8.26 3.02 3.56
C ARG A 218 -8.01 2.60 2.13
N VAL A 219 -8.62 1.51 1.71
CA VAL A 219 -8.44 0.91 0.39
C VAL A 219 -9.79 0.63 -0.23
N ILE A 220 -10.03 1.14 -1.43
CA ILE A 220 -11.19 0.79 -2.25
C ILE A 220 -10.84 -0.51 -2.98
N LEU A 221 -11.50 -1.61 -2.64
CA LEU A 221 -11.25 -2.90 -3.28
C LEU A 221 -12.21 -3.20 -4.44
N GLY A 222 -13.42 -2.63 -4.43
CA GLY A 222 -14.45 -2.98 -5.41
C GLY A 222 -14.66 -4.50 -5.50
N LYS A 223 -14.82 -5.00 -6.71
CA LYS A 223 -14.84 -6.44 -7.01
C LYS A 223 -13.42 -6.95 -7.22
N ALA A 224 -12.94 -7.76 -6.28
CA ALA A 224 -11.60 -8.32 -6.33
C ALA A 224 -11.52 -9.59 -7.20
N GLU A 225 -10.49 -9.71 -8.03
CA GLU A 225 -10.13 -10.94 -8.75
C GLU A 225 -9.15 -11.80 -7.95
N LEU A 226 -9.18 -13.11 -8.20
CA LEU A 226 -8.17 -14.04 -7.69
C LEU A 226 -6.95 -14.01 -8.62
N VAL A 227 -5.79 -13.61 -8.09
CA VAL A 227 -4.55 -13.62 -8.87
C VAL A 227 -3.68 -14.78 -8.46
N GLN A 228 -3.09 -15.44 -9.46
CA GLN A 228 -2.16 -16.54 -9.23
C GLN A 228 -0.73 -16.04 -9.08
N ILE A 229 0.06 -16.82 -8.33
CA ILE A 229 1.49 -16.56 -8.18
C ILE A 229 2.18 -16.65 -9.56
N GLY A 230 2.98 -15.63 -9.90
CA GLY A 230 3.67 -15.49 -11.18
C GLY A 230 2.95 -14.61 -12.20
N SER A 231 1.82 -13.97 -11.83
CA SER A 231 1.14 -13.03 -12.72
C SER A 231 2.01 -11.81 -13.01
N GLU A 232 1.95 -11.32 -14.25
CA GLU A 232 2.59 -10.09 -14.72
C GLU A 232 1.58 -8.93 -14.85
N GLN A 233 0.31 -9.13 -14.46
CA GLN A 233 -0.74 -8.11 -14.54
C GLN A 233 -0.37 -6.85 -13.75
N CYS A 234 -0.62 -5.67 -14.31
CA CYS A 234 -0.43 -4.38 -13.62
C CYS A 234 -1.71 -3.54 -13.50
N HIS A 235 -2.82 -4.11 -13.98
CA HIS A 235 -4.18 -3.59 -14.04
C HIS A 235 -5.17 -4.77 -13.95
N PRO A 236 -6.47 -4.53 -13.71
CA PRO A 236 -7.47 -5.59 -13.68
C PRO A 236 -7.50 -6.44 -14.96
N SER A 237 -7.84 -7.73 -14.87
CA SER A 237 -7.96 -8.60 -16.06
C SER A 237 -9.07 -8.20 -17.01
N SER A 238 -10.10 -7.54 -16.49
CA SER A 238 -11.29 -7.08 -17.23
C SER A 238 -11.98 -5.97 -16.47
N GLU A 239 -12.90 -5.25 -17.12
CA GLU A 239 -13.66 -4.15 -16.51
C GLU A 239 -14.54 -4.58 -15.33
N GLU A 240 -14.83 -5.88 -15.22
CA GLU A 240 -15.56 -6.47 -14.10
C GLU A 240 -14.80 -6.37 -12.76
N PHE A 241 -13.46 -6.30 -12.79
CA PHE A 241 -12.62 -6.33 -11.59
C PHE A 241 -11.95 -4.98 -11.34
N ASP A 242 -11.60 -4.74 -10.07
CA ASP A 242 -11.08 -3.46 -9.59
C ASP A 242 -9.76 -3.61 -8.84
N SER A 243 -9.63 -4.67 -8.05
CA SER A 243 -8.44 -5.02 -7.28
C SER A 243 -8.19 -6.53 -7.31
N ALA A 244 -7.14 -7.00 -6.65
CA ALA A 244 -6.79 -8.40 -6.62
C ALA A 244 -6.57 -8.93 -5.20
N VAL A 245 -6.79 -10.23 -5.03
CA VAL A 245 -6.54 -10.97 -3.80
C VAL A 245 -5.83 -12.28 -4.08
N ASP A 246 -5.11 -12.78 -3.06
CA ASP A 246 -4.48 -14.10 -3.10
C ASP A 246 -5.46 -15.24 -2.77
N ASN A 247 -6.57 -14.95 -2.12
CA ASN A 247 -7.65 -15.88 -1.81
C ASN A 247 -8.99 -15.15 -1.71
N LEU A 248 -10.05 -15.65 -2.35
CA LEU A 248 -11.37 -14.99 -2.36
C LEU A 248 -12.13 -15.13 -1.03
N SER A 249 -11.92 -16.20 -0.28
CA SER A 249 -12.68 -16.49 0.95
C SER A 249 -12.00 -15.93 2.20
N ALA A 250 -10.67 -16.02 2.26
CA ALA A 250 -9.85 -15.52 3.36
C ALA A 250 -8.60 -14.83 2.80
N PRO A 251 -8.75 -13.61 2.23
CA PRO A 251 -7.64 -12.87 1.68
C PRO A 251 -6.55 -12.66 2.73
N ARG A 252 -5.29 -12.83 2.36
CA ARG A 252 -4.15 -12.41 3.18
C ARG A 252 -3.43 -11.24 2.54
N LYS A 253 -3.67 -11.00 1.25
CA LYS A 253 -3.09 -9.92 0.47
C LYS A 253 -4.18 -9.23 -0.33
N TYR A 254 -4.21 -7.93 -0.20
CA TYR A 254 -4.86 -7.04 -1.15
C TYR A 254 -3.79 -6.52 -2.10
N ILE A 255 -4.03 -6.64 -3.40
CA ILE A 255 -3.21 -6.06 -4.45
C ILE A 255 -4.03 -4.96 -5.09
N VAL A 256 -3.60 -3.72 -4.87
CA VAL A 256 -4.13 -2.57 -5.59
C VAL A 256 -3.23 -2.33 -6.79
N TRP A 257 -3.81 -2.41 -7.98
CA TRP A 257 -3.07 -2.28 -9.22
C TRP A 257 -2.31 -0.97 -9.32
N SER A 258 -1.19 -0.99 -10.04
CA SER A 258 -0.35 0.18 -10.23
C SER A 258 -1.11 1.37 -10.84
N THR A 259 -2.06 1.10 -11.74
CA THR A 259 -2.93 2.10 -12.36
C THR A 259 -3.88 2.80 -11.36
N HIS A 260 -4.10 2.21 -10.19
CA HIS A 260 -5.09 2.65 -9.21
C HIS A 260 -4.48 3.07 -7.86
N MET A 261 -3.18 2.89 -7.64
CA MET A 261 -2.56 3.03 -6.32
C MET A 261 -2.76 4.41 -5.65
N ASN A 262 -2.85 5.49 -6.42
CA ASN A 262 -3.01 6.85 -5.90
C ASN A 262 -4.47 7.33 -5.83
N THR A 263 -5.41 6.56 -6.38
CA THR A 263 -6.84 6.87 -6.34
C THR A 263 -7.60 5.95 -5.39
N HIS A 264 -7.12 4.72 -5.22
CA HIS A 264 -7.78 3.66 -4.43
C HIS A 264 -7.13 3.40 -3.07
N ILE A 265 -6.03 4.08 -2.73
CA ILE A 265 -5.37 3.98 -1.42
C ILE A 265 -5.27 5.36 -0.80
N LEU A 266 -5.76 5.50 0.42
CA LEU A 266 -5.62 6.70 1.23
C LEU A 266 -4.80 6.37 2.49
N PRO A 267 -3.51 6.78 2.55
CA PRO A 267 -2.68 6.73 3.75
C PRO A 267 -3.29 7.56 4.88
N GLU A 268 -3.80 6.92 5.94
CA GLU A 268 -4.53 7.64 7.01
C GLU A 268 -3.77 7.69 8.33
N PHE A 269 -3.12 6.60 8.74
CA PHE A 269 -2.36 6.56 9.99
C PHE A 269 -0.99 5.92 9.82
N VAL A 270 -0.02 6.39 10.60
CA VAL A 270 1.29 5.74 10.76
C VAL A 270 1.47 5.26 12.19
N ILE A 271 1.76 3.98 12.34
CA ILE A 271 1.93 3.30 13.62
C ILE A 271 3.41 2.99 13.78
N SER A 272 4.03 3.61 14.78
CA SER A 272 5.41 3.33 15.19
C SER A 272 5.39 2.36 16.37
N PHE A 273 6.15 1.27 16.28
CA PHE A 273 6.14 0.20 17.28
C PHE A 273 7.50 -0.48 17.43
N ARG A 274 7.68 -1.14 18.57
CA ARG A 274 8.79 -2.08 18.82
C ARG A 274 8.25 -3.50 18.79
N ALA A 275 9.02 -4.41 18.22
CA ALA A 275 8.70 -5.83 18.18
C ALA A 275 9.99 -6.67 18.07
N PRO A 276 9.95 -7.97 18.41
CA PRO A 276 11.12 -8.85 18.31
C PRO A 276 11.75 -8.85 16.91
N SER A 277 13.07 -8.99 16.85
CA SER A 277 13.82 -9.08 15.60
C SER A 277 13.42 -10.30 14.75
N CYS A 278 12.94 -11.37 15.40
CA CYS A 278 12.45 -12.61 14.77
C CYS A 278 10.99 -12.55 14.29
N LEU A 279 10.42 -11.38 14.02
CA LEU A 279 9.05 -11.21 13.49
C LEU A 279 8.71 -12.16 12.32
N ALA A 280 9.67 -12.40 11.42
CA ALA A 280 9.53 -13.31 10.30
C ALA A 280 9.35 -14.79 10.70
N GLU A 281 9.79 -15.21 11.88
CA GLU A 281 9.58 -16.57 12.41
C GLU A 281 8.13 -16.79 12.80
N PHE A 282 7.45 -15.75 13.29
CA PHE A 282 6.01 -15.81 13.57
C PHE A 282 5.18 -15.89 12.28
N ALA A 283 5.66 -15.29 11.18
CA ALA A 283 5.05 -15.47 9.86
C ALA A 283 5.25 -16.88 9.28
N ARG A 284 6.20 -17.65 9.85
CA ARG A 284 6.44 -19.06 9.51
C ARG A 284 5.65 -20.03 10.38
N ILE A 285 4.79 -19.58 11.31
CA ILE A 285 3.87 -20.49 12.00
C ILE A 285 3.01 -21.15 10.92
N PRO A 286 3.15 -22.47 10.68
CA PRO A 286 2.41 -23.13 9.64
C PRO A 286 0.94 -23.18 10.05
N LYS A 287 0.04 -22.50 9.31
CA LYS A 287 -1.29 -23.08 9.13
C LYS A 287 -1.09 -24.46 8.48
N PRO A 288 -1.89 -25.49 8.83
CA PRO A 288 -1.75 -26.85 8.30
C PRO A 288 -2.18 -26.99 6.83
N SER A 289 -1.79 -26.04 5.98
CA SER A 289 -2.05 -26.03 4.54
C SER A 289 -1.00 -25.20 3.78
N SER A 290 0.29 -25.47 4.00
CA SER A 290 1.36 -25.24 2.99
C SER A 290 2.77 -25.62 3.48
N VAL A 291 2.90 -26.64 4.34
CA VAL A 291 4.15 -27.42 4.30
C VAL A 291 4.16 -28.07 2.92
N PRO A 292 5.16 -27.84 2.05
CA PRO A 292 5.26 -28.62 0.83
C PRO A 292 5.35 -30.07 1.28
N THR A 293 4.30 -30.85 1.02
CA THR A 293 4.22 -32.26 1.38
C THR A 293 5.30 -33.08 0.65
N SER A 294 6.11 -32.45 -0.22
CA SER A 294 7.27 -33.03 -0.87
C SER A 294 8.60 -32.67 -0.19
N PRO A 295 9.46 -33.66 0.10
CA PRO A 295 10.85 -33.44 0.49
C PRO A 295 11.53 -32.53 -0.52
N TRP A 296 12.25 -31.52 -0.02
CA TRP A 296 13.04 -30.62 -0.85
C TRP A 296 14.21 -31.40 -1.47
N VAL A 297 14.25 -31.46 -2.81
CA VAL A 297 15.38 -32.04 -3.54
C VAL A 297 16.37 -30.91 -3.85
N PRO A 298 17.65 -30.99 -3.42
CA PRO A 298 18.65 -30.01 -3.80
C PRO A 298 18.76 -29.90 -5.32
N PHE A 299 18.90 -28.68 -5.85
CA PHE A 299 18.99 -28.46 -7.31
C PHE A 299 20.06 -29.30 -8.01
N PRO A 300 21.28 -29.50 -7.47
CA PRO A 300 22.27 -30.37 -8.11
C PRO A 300 21.78 -31.82 -8.29
N VAL A 301 21.04 -32.34 -7.30
CA VAL A 301 20.45 -33.69 -7.36
C VAL A 301 19.32 -33.72 -8.39
N LEU A 302 18.47 -32.69 -8.42
CA LEU A 302 17.39 -32.59 -9.39
C LEU A 302 17.92 -32.52 -10.82
N ILE A 303 18.97 -31.73 -11.08
CA ILE A 303 19.63 -31.60 -12.38
C ILE A 303 20.26 -32.93 -12.79
N SER A 304 20.91 -33.63 -11.86
CA SER A 304 21.47 -34.97 -12.09
C SER A 304 20.42 -36.02 -12.45
N VAL A 305 19.19 -35.91 -11.92
CA VAL A 305 18.10 -36.81 -12.30
C VAL A 305 17.50 -36.40 -13.64
N LEU A 306 17.31 -35.10 -13.87
CA LEU A 306 16.80 -34.56 -15.13
C LEU A 306 17.69 -34.89 -16.32
N SER A 307 19.00 -35.01 -16.13
CA SER A 307 19.94 -35.42 -17.19
C SER A 307 19.68 -36.81 -17.76
N LYS A 308 18.90 -37.64 -17.05
CA LYS A 308 18.47 -38.97 -17.52
C LYS A 308 17.24 -38.91 -18.43
N PHE A 309 16.52 -37.79 -18.44
CA PHE A 309 15.24 -37.64 -19.15
C PHE A 309 15.26 -36.51 -20.19
N LEU A 310 16.22 -35.59 -20.12
CA LEU A 310 16.31 -34.43 -21.00
C LEU A 310 17.56 -34.49 -21.90
N PRO A 311 17.52 -33.90 -23.11
CA PRO A 311 18.69 -33.80 -23.98
C PRO A 311 19.88 -33.06 -23.32
N PRO A 312 21.14 -33.42 -23.63
CA PRO A 312 22.32 -32.80 -23.01
C PRO A 312 22.38 -31.27 -23.13
N HIS A 313 21.96 -30.72 -24.27
CA HIS A 313 21.88 -29.27 -24.48
C HIS A 313 20.91 -28.61 -23.49
N THR A 314 19.74 -29.20 -23.30
CA THR A 314 18.70 -28.72 -22.38
C THR A 314 19.18 -28.75 -20.93
N VAL A 315 19.90 -29.81 -20.55
CA VAL A 315 20.51 -29.94 -19.22
C VAL A 315 21.60 -28.88 -19.02
N SER A 316 22.41 -28.61 -20.04
CA SER A 316 23.44 -27.56 -20.01
C SER A 316 22.84 -26.17 -19.75
N VAL A 317 21.72 -25.85 -20.41
CA VAL A 317 20.97 -24.61 -20.18
C VAL A 317 20.47 -24.53 -18.72
N ILE A 318 19.92 -25.63 -18.19
CA ILE A 318 19.48 -25.68 -16.78
C ILE A 318 20.68 -25.48 -15.82
N SER A 319 21.81 -26.13 -16.09
CA SER A 319 23.03 -25.97 -15.29
C SER A 319 23.55 -24.54 -15.32
N LYS A 320 23.47 -23.86 -16.46
CA LYS A 320 23.84 -22.42 -16.57
C LYS A 320 22.97 -21.55 -15.67
N TYR A 321 21.66 -21.79 -15.63
CA TYR A 321 20.77 -21.07 -14.70
C TYR A 321 21.08 -21.40 -13.23
N HIS A 322 21.43 -22.65 -12.93
CA HIS A 322 21.84 -23.03 -11.58
C HIS A 322 23.11 -22.31 -11.12
N GLU A 323 24.13 -22.20 -11.97
CA GLU A 323 25.34 -21.45 -11.65
C GLU A 323 25.05 -19.94 -11.52
N ALA A 324 24.22 -19.37 -12.39
CA ALA A 324 23.79 -17.98 -12.25
C ALA A 324 23.08 -17.71 -10.91
N HIS A 325 22.30 -18.68 -10.39
CA HIS A 325 21.69 -18.59 -9.07
C HIS A 325 22.72 -18.70 -7.95
N LYS A 326 23.71 -19.59 -8.08
CA LYS A 326 24.82 -19.73 -7.13
C LYS A 326 25.66 -18.44 -7.04
N GLU A 327 25.83 -17.76 -8.17
CA GLU A 327 26.47 -16.45 -8.31
C GLU A 327 25.56 -15.28 -7.90
N LYS A 328 24.34 -15.54 -7.40
CA LYS A 328 23.32 -14.54 -6.99
C LYS A 328 22.88 -13.58 -8.11
N LYS A 329 23.10 -13.93 -9.38
CA LYS A 329 22.65 -13.16 -10.55
C LYS A 329 21.16 -13.33 -10.83
N ILE A 330 20.57 -14.44 -10.39
CA ILE A 330 19.12 -14.69 -10.47
C ILE A 330 18.60 -15.19 -9.12
N SER A 331 17.33 -14.90 -8.84
CA SER A 331 16.67 -15.39 -7.62
C SER A 331 16.31 -16.88 -7.74
N ARG A 332 16.11 -17.52 -6.58
CA ARG A 332 15.62 -18.90 -6.50
C ARG A 332 14.32 -19.11 -7.28
N ASN A 333 13.41 -18.14 -7.23
CA ASN A 333 12.13 -18.23 -7.94
C ASN A 333 12.33 -18.17 -9.46
N GLN A 334 13.23 -17.31 -9.95
CA GLN A 334 13.59 -17.27 -11.37
C GLN A 334 14.19 -18.59 -11.84
N LEU A 335 15.07 -19.21 -11.05
CA LEU A 335 15.59 -20.54 -11.35
C LEU A 335 14.47 -21.59 -11.43
N VAL A 336 13.54 -21.59 -10.48
CA VAL A 336 12.38 -22.52 -10.47
C VAL A 336 11.49 -22.30 -11.70
N LEU A 337 11.18 -21.05 -12.05
CA LEU A 337 10.37 -20.74 -13.24
C LEU A 337 11.03 -21.23 -14.52
N LYS A 338 12.34 -20.97 -14.69
CA LYS A 338 13.09 -21.48 -15.85
C LYS A 338 13.13 -23.01 -15.87
N LEU A 339 13.28 -23.65 -14.72
CA LEU A 339 13.25 -25.11 -14.63
C LEU A 339 11.89 -25.69 -15.04
N ARG A 340 10.78 -25.07 -14.59
CA ARG A 340 9.41 -25.46 -14.97
C ARG A 340 9.16 -25.26 -16.47
N GLN A 341 9.65 -24.16 -17.02
CA GLN A 341 9.51 -23.84 -18.44
C GLN A 341 10.28 -24.83 -19.33
N ILE A 342 11.45 -25.29 -18.89
CA ILE A 342 12.32 -26.19 -19.66
C ILE A 342 11.95 -27.66 -19.49
N ALA A 343 11.78 -28.13 -18.25
CA ALA A 343 11.53 -29.54 -17.94
C ALA A 343 10.04 -29.91 -17.97
N GLY A 344 9.16 -28.93 -17.75
CA GLY A 344 7.72 -29.14 -17.61
C GLY A 344 7.32 -29.67 -16.23
N ASP A 345 6.16 -29.21 -15.75
CA ASP A 345 5.66 -29.55 -14.41
C ASP A 345 5.38 -31.05 -14.23
N LYS A 346 4.89 -31.71 -15.28
CA LYS A 346 4.58 -33.16 -15.25
C LYS A 346 5.83 -33.99 -14.91
N LEU A 347 6.96 -33.69 -15.56
CA LEU A 347 8.22 -34.41 -15.35
C LEU A 347 8.82 -34.09 -13.98
N LEU A 348 8.80 -32.82 -13.57
CA LEU A 348 9.29 -32.39 -12.26
C LEU A 348 8.52 -33.06 -11.12
N ILE A 349 7.18 -33.11 -11.22
CA ILE A 349 6.33 -33.80 -10.25
C ILE A 349 6.66 -35.29 -10.19
N ALA A 350 6.82 -35.95 -11.34
CA ALA A 350 7.16 -37.37 -11.39
C ALA A 350 8.52 -37.68 -10.72
N ILE A 351 9.55 -36.86 -11.00
CA ILE A 351 10.87 -37.01 -10.40
C ILE A 351 10.80 -36.81 -8.87
N ILE A 352 10.15 -35.74 -8.41
CA ILE A 352 10.03 -35.44 -6.97
C ILE A 352 9.25 -36.56 -6.25
N LYS A 353 8.17 -37.08 -6.85
CA LYS A 353 7.43 -38.24 -6.32
C LYS A 353 8.31 -39.49 -6.25
N SER A 354 9.10 -39.77 -7.28
CA SER A 354 10.02 -40.92 -7.31
C SER A 354 11.11 -40.83 -6.23
N PHE A 355 11.59 -39.62 -5.92
CA PHE A 355 12.58 -39.38 -4.87
C PHE A 355 12.02 -39.74 -3.48
N LYS A 356 10.73 -39.46 -3.21
CA LYS A 356 10.05 -39.91 -1.96
C LYS A 356 10.08 -41.42 -1.81
N SER A 357 9.76 -42.14 -2.89
CA SER A 357 9.68 -43.61 -2.86
C SER A 357 11.03 -44.29 -2.65
N LYS A 358 12.14 -43.60 -2.95
CA LYS A 358 13.51 -44.10 -2.72
C LYS A 358 14.02 -43.78 -1.31
N GLN A 359 13.73 -42.59 -0.78
CA GLN A 359 14.07 -42.21 0.60
C GLN A 359 13.38 -43.10 1.65
N LEU A 360 12.12 -43.50 1.40
CA LEU A 360 11.36 -44.41 2.26
C LEU A 360 11.82 -45.88 2.22
N LYS A 361 12.74 -46.24 1.31
CA LYS A 361 13.20 -47.63 1.10
C LYS A 361 14.66 -47.86 1.51
N THR A 362 15.39 -46.83 1.94
CA THR A 362 16.73 -46.97 2.52
C THR A 362 16.60 -47.44 3.96
N PRO A 363 17.05 -48.65 4.34
CA PRO A 363 17.16 -49.02 5.75
C PRO A 363 18.21 -48.11 6.38
N THR A 364 17.86 -47.51 7.52
CA THR A 364 18.84 -46.92 8.42
C THR A 364 19.78 -48.05 8.89
N SER A 365 20.92 -48.24 8.22
CA SER A 365 21.98 -49.07 8.78
C SER A 365 22.66 -48.27 9.89
N LEU A 366 22.35 -48.65 11.13
CA LEU A 366 23.19 -48.36 12.29
C LEU A 366 24.57 -48.98 12.06
N ALA A 367 25.60 -48.13 12.10
CA ALA A 367 26.95 -48.45 12.58
C ALA A 367 27.58 -47.16 13.10
#